data_AF-A0A842VWM4-F1
#
_entry.id   AF-A0A842VWM4-F1
#
_cell.length_a   1.000
_cell.length_b   1.000
_cell.length_c   1.000
_cell.angle_alpha   90.00
_cell.angle_beta   90.00
_cell.angle_gamma   90.00
#
_symmetry.space_group_name_H-M   'P 1'
#
loop_
_entity.id
_entity.type
_entity.pdbx_description
1 polymer ?
#
loop_
_entity_poly.entity_id
_entity_poly.type
_entity_poly.pdbx_seq_one_letter_code
_entity_poly.pdbx_strand_id
1 'polypeptide(L)'
;VKSRKGRDIVGYSISEQGLQLLNTLVVSEEHENWLIPLFKRNEALENLRTKHLIKQKIYEEKKTLLGELEDALFGLLNNTLNILEFGGSGIGDINEIVGQIGTFSSKLGKDFFRIPQTLTLHLALIYIFFNSLENPQFHMNETDFIAVFGKVNQDFRRLSRELDDFKSKLVKSEDDLILFRELELLYLRKSHESDMQLYSEAQFKHSLNELRRIIVNKINEEKINVKASPEEFTDNYLENFQKYVDLRDKLLQDLDRNLNLVLNSNLGVYRFYYKSEPYFFHKSDNVGSYLNRKINDMLLAQLINKKLFGLSEMNPLPQIARDIAEEMVIKHIITEEIKHKFLDVILEIIYTKASQMGLKDIVLKFDLKSIKGFCPSCGERILTNIDECEFCREKISMEDLILNIKDAKRVSAEFKAEKYVESPINSGIFTNCPSCGKLVAKSWTICPQCNHKL
;
A
#
# COMPACT_ATOMS: atom_id res chain seq x y z
N VAL A 1 -42.99 -14.24 -32.53
CA VAL A 1 -41.56 -14.66 -32.58
C VAL A 1 -41.40 -15.91 -31.72
N LYS A 2 -40.91 -17.04 -32.24
CA LYS A 2 -40.75 -18.27 -31.44
C LYS A 2 -39.52 -18.15 -30.52
N SER A 3 -39.71 -18.38 -29.23
CA SER A 3 -38.61 -18.50 -28.26
C SER A 3 -38.20 -19.97 -28.08
N ARG A 4 -36.93 -20.21 -27.74
CA ARG A 4 -36.28 -21.54 -27.58
C ARG A 4 -36.92 -22.49 -26.55
N LYS A 5 -38.04 -22.14 -25.90
CA LYS A 5 -38.73 -22.98 -24.90
C LYS A 5 -40.16 -23.38 -25.28
N GLY A 6 -40.52 -23.38 -26.57
CA GLY A 6 -41.76 -24.00 -27.03
C GLY A 6 -43.07 -23.36 -26.55
N ARG A 7 -43.04 -22.09 -26.11
CA ARG A 7 -44.26 -21.30 -25.90
C ARG A 7 -44.40 -20.29 -27.02
N ASP A 8 -45.51 -20.38 -27.76
CA ASP A 8 -45.91 -19.38 -28.73
C ASP A 8 -46.28 -18.10 -27.99
N ILE A 9 -45.49 -17.04 -28.19
CA ILE A 9 -45.86 -15.69 -27.78
C ILE A 9 -46.50 -15.05 -29.01
N VAL A 10 -47.82 -14.98 -29.00
CA VAL A 10 -48.60 -14.14 -29.92
C VAL A 10 -48.48 -12.71 -29.39
N GLY A 11 -47.68 -11.89 -30.08
CA GLY A 11 -47.61 -10.45 -29.83
C GLY A 11 -48.51 -9.74 -30.82
N TYR A 12 -49.47 -8.97 -30.33
CA TYR A 12 -50.23 -8.02 -31.15
C TYR A 12 -49.54 -6.66 -31.04
N SER A 13 -49.16 -6.06 -32.17
CA SER A 13 -48.75 -4.66 -32.25
C SER A 13 -49.97 -3.82 -32.65
N ILE A 14 -50.42 -2.93 -31.77
CA ILE A 14 -51.43 -1.93 -32.12
C ILE A 14 -50.69 -0.78 -32.79
N SER A 15 -51.09 -0.40 -33.99
CA SER A 15 -50.53 0.77 -34.68
C SER A 15 -50.92 2.05 -33.96
N GLU A 16 -50.17 3.13 -34.19
CA GLU A 16 -50.46 4.45 -33.61
C GLU A 16 -51.88 4.95 -33.96
N GLN A 17 -52.36 4.61 -35.17
CA GLN A 17 -53.74 4.85 -35.60
C GLN A 17 -54.77 4.00 -34.82
N GLY A 18 -54.43 2.76 -34.45
CA GLY A 18 -55.27 1.92 -33.59
C GLY A 18 -55.38 2.44 -32.16
N LEU A 19 -54.32 3.08 -31.65
CA LEU A 19 -54.29 3.77 -30.36
C LEU A 19 -55.19 5.01 -30.36
N GLN A 20 -55.19 5.78 -31.45
CA GLN A 20 -56.09 6.93 -31.60
C GLN A 20 -57.56 6.52 -31.70
N LEU A 21 -57.86 5.38 -32.34
CA LEU A 21 -59.22 4.83 -32.41
C LEU A 21 -59.73 4.31 -31.05
N LEU A 22 -58.84 3.76 -30.22
CA LEU A 22 -59.19 3.30 -28.87
C LEU A 22 -59.53 4.46 -27.92
N ASN A 23 -58.92 5.63 -28.13
CA ASN A 23 -59.19 6.84 -27.33
C ASN A 23 -60.52 7.53 -27.68
N THR A 24 -61.13 7.21 -28.83
CA THR A 24 -62.41 7.81 -29.27
C THR A 24 -63.63 6.92 -29.00
N LEU A 25 -63.44 5.69 -28.54
CA LEU A 25 -64.52 4.78 -28.19
C LEU A 25 -65.09 5.13 -26.81
N VAL A 26 -66.39 5.43 -26.73
CA VAL A 26 -67.12 5.50 -25.47
C VAL A 26 -67.23 4.07 -24.91
N VAL A 27 -66.50 3.82 -23.84
CA VAL A 27 -66.30 2.49 -23.25
C VAL A 27 -67.50 2.18 -22.34
N SER A 28 -68.24 1.10 -22.61
CA SER A 28 -69.19 0.56 -21.62
C SER A 28 -68.43 -0.12 -20.46
N GLU A 29 -69.03 -0.20 -19.26
CA GLU A 29 -68.40 -0.78 -18.05
C GLU A 29 -67.76 -2.17 -18.28
N GLU A 30 -68.30 -2.99 -19.18
CA GLU A 30 -67.72 -4.30 -19.51
C GLU A 30 -66.38 -4.21 -20.25
N HIS A 31 -66.15 -3.17 -21.04
CA HIS A 31 -64.90 -2.96 -21.78
C HIS A 31 -63.79 -2.35 -20.90
N GLU A 32 -64.16 -1.64 -19.83
CA GLU A 32 -63.22 -1.04 -18.88
C GLU A 32 -62.40 -2.12 -18.15
N ASN A 33 -63.05 -3.23 -17.79
CA ASN A 33 -62.41 -4.39 -17.15
C ASN A 33 -61.37 -5.09 -18.04
N TRP A 34 -61.49 -5.00 -19.37
CA TRP A 34 -60.52 -5.56 -20.32
C TRP A 34 -59.36 -4.61 -20.63
N LEU A 35 -59.60 -3.30 -20.58
CA LEU A 35 -58.61 -2.28 -20.94
C LEU A 35 -57.66 -1.94 -19.77
N ILE A 36 -58.13 -1.97 -18.52
CA ILE A 36 -57.30 -1.68 -17.33
C ILE A 36 -56.03 -2.56 -17.25
N PRO A 37 -56.09 -3.89 -17.47
CA PRO A 37 -54.89 -4.73 -17.49
C PRO A 37 -53.90 -4.38 -18.62
N LEU A 38 -54.39 -3.93 -19.78
CA LEU A 38 -53.56 -3.52 -20.92
C LEU A 38 -52.81 -2.22 -20.62
N PHE A 39 -53.49 -1.22 -20.04
CA PHE A 39 -52.85 0.04 -19.65
C PHE A 39 -51.83 -0.15 -18.53
N LYS A 40 -52.14 -0.96 -17.49
CA LYS A 40 -51.17 -1.31 -16.44
C LYS A 40 -49.93 -2.03 -16.98
N ARG A 41 -50.11 -2.86 -18.01
CA ARG A 41 -49.00 -3.55 -18.68
C ARG A 41 -48.14 -2.58 -19.52
N ASN A 42 -48.76 -1.56 -20.11
CA ASN A 42 -48.05 -0.53 -20.88
C ASN A 42 -47.26 0.41 -19.95
N GLU A 43 -47.83 0.80 -18.81
CA GLU A 43 -47.13 1.56 -17.77
C GLU A 43 -45.94 0.76 -17.18
N ALA A 44 -46.10 -0.55 -16.96
CA ALA A 44 -45.00 -1.42 -16.55
C ALA A 44 -43.88 -1.51 -17.61
N LEU A 45 -44.23 -1.50 -18.90
CA LEU A 45 -43.28 -1.50 -20.01
C LEU A 45 -42.54 -0.15 -20.14
N GLU A 46 -43.23 0.97 -19.99
CA GLU A 46 -42.62 2.31 -19.92
C GLU A 46 -41.65 2.39 -18.73
N ASN A 47 -42.06 1.97 -17.54
CA ASN A 47 -41.18 1.92 -16.36
C ASN A 47 -39.93 1.03 -16.55
N LEU A 48 -40.06 -0.09 -17.29
CA LEU A 48 -38.92 -0.93 -17.65
C LEU A 48 -38.00 -0.26 -18.68
N ARG A 49 -38.55 0.47 -19.66
CA ARG A 49 -37.79 1.27 -20.62
C ARG A 49 -37.03 2.39 -19.93
N THR A 50 -37.66 3.15 -19.03
CA THR A 50 -36.98 4.21 -18.26
C THR A 50 -35.86 3.63 -17.39
N LYS A 51 -36.09 2.49 -16.71
CA LYS A 51 -35.02 1.78 -15.97
C LYS A 51 -33.89 1.31 -16.88
N HIS A 52 -34.19 0.88 -18.10
CA HIS A 52 -33.17 0.48 -19.07
C HIS A 52 -32.37 1.68 -19.59
N LEU A 53 -33.02 2.79 -19.93
CA LEU A 53 -32.41 4.05 -20.33
C LEU A 53 -31.51 4.63 -19.22
N ILE A 54 -31.95 4.61 -17.96
CA ILE A 54 -31.13 5.02 -16.81
C ILE A 54 -29.90 4.11 -16.67
N LYS A 55 -30.06 2.78 -16.79
CA LYS A 55 -28.94 1.84 -16.77
C LYS A 55 -27.96 2.07 -17.93
N GLN A 56 -28.47 2.37 -19.11
CA GLN A 56 -27.66 2.65 -20.30
C GLN A 56 -26.92 3.98 -20.16
N LYS A 57 -27.56 5.01 -19.63
CA LYS A 57 -26.93 6.31 -19.32
C LYS A 57 -25.82 6.16 -18.27
N ILE A 58 -26.09 5.44 -17.18
CA ILE A 58 -25.07 5.10 -16.17
C ILE A 58 -23.92 4.30 -16.78
N TYR A 59 -24.20 3.41 -17.72
CA TYR A 59 -23.18 2.62 -18.42
C TYR A 59 -22.29 3.50 -19.32
N GLU A 60 -22.88 4.39 -20.12
CA GLU A 60 -22.13 5.32 -20.98
C GLU A 60 -21.35 6.34 -20.14
N GLU A 61 -21.92 6.92 -19.08
CA GLU A 61 -21.19 7.80 -18.15
C GLU A 61 -20.00 7.08 -17.49
N LYS A 62 -20.18 5.81 -17.08
CA LYS A 62 -19.08 4.98 -16.58
C LYS A 62 -18.04 4.69 -17.64
N LYS A 63 -18.43 4.48 -18.89
CA LYS A 63 -17.52 4.22 -20.01
C LYS A 63 -16.69 5.46 -20.36
N THR A 64 -17.30 6.65 -20.35
CA THR A 64 -16.59 7.93 -20.52
C THR A 64 -15.62 8.18 -19.37
N LEU A 65 -16.06 8.01 -18.12
CA LEU A 65 -15.18 8.10 -16.95
C LEU A 65 -14.03 7.07 -17.02
N LEU A 66 -14.29 5.85 -17.48
CA LEU A 66 -13.25 4.83 -17.67
C LEU A 66 -12.23 5.27 -18.72
N GLY A 67 -12.67 5.85 -19.84
CA GLY A 67 -11.79 6.37 -20.89
C GLY A 67 -10.94 7.56 -20.41
N GLU A 68 -11.54 8.52 -19.70
CA GLU A 68 -10.80 9.65 -19.11
C GLU A 68 -9.80 9.18 -18.04
N LEU A 69 -10.16 8.16 -17.27
CA LEU A 69 -9.29 7.56 -16.25
C LEU A 69 -8.15 6.76 -16.90
N GLU A 70 -8.44 6.01 -17.97
CA GLU A 70 -7.45 5.31 -18.78
C GLU A 70 -6.46 6.30 -19.39
N ASP A 71 -6.93 7.39 -19.99
CA ASP A 71 -6.06 8.43 -20.55
C ASP A 71 -5.21 9.13 -19.47
N ALA A 72 -5.78 9.41 -18.29
CA ALA A 72 -5.05 9.99 -17.17
C ALA A 72 -4.02 9.01 -16.59
N LEU A 73 -4.37 7.73 -16.46
CA LEU A 73 -3.47 6.64 -16.05
C LEU A 73 -2.36 6.46 -17.07
N PHE A 74 -2.67 6.43 -18.37
CA PHE A 74 -1.69 6.34 -19.46
C PHE A 74 -0.75 7.55 -19.44
N GLY A 75 -1.28 8.76 -19.21
CA GLY A 75 -0.46 9.96 -19.04
C GLY A 75 0.44 9.87 -17.80
N LEU A 76 -0.08 9.34 -16.69
CA LEU A 76 0.70 9.17 -15.46
C LEU A 76 1.77 8.09 -15.60
N LEU A 77 1.40 6.95 -16.18
CA LEU A 77 2.26 5.81 -16.46
C LEU A 77 3.33 6.18 -17.45
N ASN A 78 3.00 6.79 -18.58
CA ASN A 78 4.00 7.26 -19.54
C ASN A 78 4.96 8.26 -18.91
N ASN A 79 4.48 9.19 -18.06
CA ASN A 79 5.39 10.11 -17.37
C ASN A 79 6.27 9.39 -16.34
N THR A 80 5.70 8.49 -15.53
CA THR A 80 6.42 7.68 -14.53
C THR A 80 7.46 6.78 -15.19
N LEU A 81 7.09 6.18 -16.33
CA LEU A 81 7.92 5.24 -17.08
C LEU A 81 8.99 5.96 -17.91
N ASN A 82 8.71 7.14 -18.47
CA ASN A 82 9.73 8.00 -19.07
C ASN A 82 10.81 8.42 -18.05
N ILE A 83 10.44 8.61 -16.77
CA ILE A 83 11.39 8.90 -15.68
C ILE A 83 12.21 7.66 -15.33
N LEU A 84 11.62 6.47 -15.39
CA LEU A 84 12.30 5.19 -15.16
C LEU A 84 13.26 4.83 -16.31
N GLU A 85 12.90 5.12 -17.56
CA GLU A 85 13.80 5.03 -18.72
C GLU A 85 14.98 6.02 -18.60
N PHE A 86 14.73 7.26 -18.15
CA PHE A 86 15.78 8.26 -17.90
C PHE A 86 16.74 7.86 -16.77
N GLY A 87 16.32 6.98 -15.86
CA GLY A 87 17.13 6.44 -14.76
C GLY A 87 18.18 5.41 -15.19
N GLY A 88 18.22 5.02 -16.48
CA GLY A 88 19.23 4.09 -17.01
C GLY A 88 19.13 2.66 -16.47
N SER A 89 18.05 2.32 -15.77
CA SER A 89 17.90 1.04 -15.06
C SER A 89 17.45 -0.12 -15.96
N GLY A 90 17.20 0.11 -17.26
CA GLY A 90 16.79 -0.95 -18.19
C GLY A 90 15.50 -1.66 -17.76
N ILE A 91 14.66 -0.96 -17.00
CA ILE A 91 13.32 -1.42 -16.61
C ILE A 91 12.55 -1.63 -17.92
N GLY A 92 12.00 -2.84 -18.13
CA GLY A 92 11.54 -3.38 -19.41
C GLY A 92 10.52 -2.52 -20.19
N ASP A 93 10.10 -3.02 -21.36
CA ASP A 93 9.19 -2.31 -22.28
C ASP A 93 8.02 -1.67 -21.53
N ILE A 94 7.85 -0.35 -21.69
CA ILE A 94 6.76 0.45 -21.09
C ILE A 94 5.40 -0.23 -21.30
N ASN A 95 5.17 -0.80 -22.49
CA ASN A 95 3.93 -1.48 -22.81
C ASN A 95 3.74 -2.75 -21.98
N GLU A 96 4.84 -3.43 -21.62
CA GLU A 96 4.81 -4.60 -20.75
C GLU A 96 4.40 -4.20 -19.33
N ILE A 97 4.97 -3.13 -18.76
CA ILE A 97 4.64 -2.69 -17.40
C ILE A 97 3.20 -2.17 -17.31
N VAL A 98 2.76 -1.39 -18.30
CA VAL A 98 1.35 -0.96 -18.39
C VAL A 98 0.43 -2.17 -18.52
N GLY A 99 0.80 -3.15 -19.35
CA GLY A 99 0.07 -4.42 -19.48
C GLY A 99 0.00 -5.21 -18.17
N GLN A 100 1.09 -5.22 -17.40
CA GLN A 100 1.17 -5.90 -16.10
C GLN A 100 0.33 -5.18 -15.03
N ILE A 101 0.33 -3.84 -14.99
CA ILE A 101 -0.52 -3.05 -14.08
C ILE A 101 -2.00 -3.17 -14.47
N GLY A 102 -2.33 -3.17 -15.76
CA GLY A 102 -3.67 -3.46 -16.25
C GLY A 102 -4.14 -4.85 -15.84
N THR A 103 -3.24 -5.85 -15.97
CA THR A 103 -3.49 -7.22 -15.51
C THR A 103 -3.70 -7.27 -13.99
N PHE A 104 -2.87 -6.58 -13.21
CA PHE A 104 -3.02 -6.48 -11.75
C PHE A 104 -4.37 -5.86 -11.37
N SER A 105 -4.73 -4.74 -11.99
CA SER A 105 -5.99 -4.04 -11.77
C SER A 105 -7.20 -4.92 -12.13
N SER A 106 -7.09 -5.74 -13.18
CA SER A 106 -8.12 -6.73 -13.52
C SER A 106 -8.29 -7.82 -12.46
N LYS A 107 -7.20 -8.21 -11.77
CA LYS A 107 -7.23 -9.19 -10.67
C LYS A 107 -7.97 -8.67 -9.43
N LEU A 108 -7.98 -7.35 -9.22
CA LEU A 108 -8.71 -6.69 -8.12
C LEU A 108 -10.24 -6.83 -8.26
N GLY A 109 -10.74 -7.03 -9.49
CA GLY A 109 -12.12 -7.38 -9.76
C GLY A 109 -13.15 -6.27 -9.49
N LYS A 110 -14.43 -6.65 -9.33
CA LYS A 110 -15.55 -5.69 -9.24
C LYS A 110 -15.49 -4.79 -8.00
N ASP A 111 -14.82 -5.24 -6.94
CA ASP A 111 -14.68 -4.47 -5.71
C ASP A 111 -13.73 -3.28 -5.88
N PHE A 112 -12.84 -3.30 -6.88
CA PHE A 112 -11.97 -2.17 -7.20
C PHE A 112 -12.78 -0.92 -7.57
N PHE A 113 -13.81 -1.09 -8.40
CA PHE A 113 -14.70 -0.01 -8.82
C PHE A 113 -15.61 0.53 -7.69
N ARG A 114 -15.55 -0.04 -6.49
CA ARG A 114 -16.23 0.49 -5.30
C ARG A 114 -15.35 1.49 -4.53
N ILE A 115 -14.04 1.48 -4.76
CA ILE A 115 -13.11 2.43 -4.15
C ILE A 115 -13.11 3.72 -5.01
N PRO A 116 -13.14 4.91 -4.40
CA PRO A 116 -13.00 6.17 -5.14
C PRO A 116 -11.71 6.19 -5.98
N GLN A 117 -11.87 6.34 -7.29
CA GLN A 117 -10.79 6.28 -8.28
C GLN A 117 -9.99 7.60 -8.29
N THR A 118 -9.19 7.79 -7.24
CA THR A 118 -8.34 8.98 -7.08
C THR A 118 -6.96 8.75 -7.71
N LEU A 119 -6.26 9.82 -8.07
CA LEU A 119 -4.86 9.75 -8.49
C LEU A 119 -4.00 8.99 -7.46
N THR A 120 -4.19 9.30 -6.18
CA THR A 120 -3.47 8.68 -5.06
C THR A 120 -3.77 7.19 -4.88
N LEU A 121 -4.97 6.72 -5.25
CA LEU A 121 -5.27 5.27 -5.28
C LEU A 121 -4.42 4.57 -6.34
N HIS A 122 -4.33 5.14 -7.54
CA HIS A 122 -3.52 4.57 -8.61
C HIS A 122 -2.05 4.52 -8.22
N LEU A 123 -1.55 5.53 -7.50
CA LEU A 123 -0.21 5.51 -6.94
C LEU A 123 0.00 4.40 -5.93
N ALA A 124 -0.97 4.18 -5.04
CA ALA A 124 -0.92 3.04 -4.12
C ALA A 124 -0.83 1.71 -4.89
N LEU A 125 -1.58 1.54 -5.97
CA LEU A 125 -1.52 0.33 -6.80
C LEU A 125 -0.17 0.18 -7.52
N ILE A 126 0.35 1.26 -8.08
CA ILE A 126 1.66 1.28 -8.72
C ILE A 126 2.75 0.94 -7.68
N TYR A 127 2.68 1.52 -6.48
CA TYR A 127 3.59 1.21 -5.39
C TYR A 127 3.52 -0.25 -4.95
N ILE A 128 2.31 -0.81 -4.83
CA ILE A 128 2.08 -2.25 -4.57
C ILE A 128 2.71 -3.10 -5.67
N PHE A 129 2.58 -2.69 -6.93
CA PHE A 129 3.14 -3.42 -8.07
C PHE A 129 4.67 -3.42 -8.07
N PHE A 130 5.32 -2.26 -7.86
CA PHE A 130 6.79 -2.15 -7.76
C PHE A 130 7.34 -2.97 -6.58
N ASN A 131 6.58 -3.06 -5.49
CA ASN A 131 6.96 -3.81 -4.29
C ASN A 131 6.32 -5.20 -4.21
N SER A 132 5.88 -5.75 -5.34
CA SER A 132 5.31 -7.10 -5.42
C SER A 132 6.39 -8.17 -5.29
N LEU A 133 6.08 -9.26 -4.59
CA LEU A 133 6.93 -10.46 -4.54
C LEU A 133 7.16 -11.10 -5.91
N GLU A 134 6.26 -10.89 -6.88
CA GLU A 134 6.46 -11.37 -8.24
C GLU A 134 7.52 -10.57 -9.00
N ASN A 135 7.86 -9.37 -8.51
CA ASN A 135 8.72 -8.41 -9.19
C ASN A 135 9.84 -7.86 -8.29
N PRO A 136 10.68 -8.72 -7.69
CA PRO A 136 11.72 -8.27 -6.76
C PRO A 136 12.73 -7.29 -7.39
N GLN A 137 12.91 -7.32 -8.72
CA GLN A 137 13.77 -6.41 -9.46
C GLN A 137 13.29 -4.96 -9.50
N PHE A 138 12.01 -4.73 -9.20
CA PHE A 138 11.35 -3.42 -9.26
C PHE A 138 11.20 -2.77 -7.88
N HIS A 139 11.73 -3.41 -6.83
CA HIS A 139 11.59 -2.96 -5.45
C HIS A 139 12.02 -1.50 -5.28
N MET A 140 11.17 -0.72 -4.63
CA MET A 140 11.36 0.72 -4.47
C MET A 140 10.84 1.16 -3.10
N ASN A 141 11.73 1.72 -2.28
CA ASN A 141 11.32 2.29 -1.01
C ASN A 141 10.37 3.48 -1.21
N GLU A 142 9.65 3.85 -0.16
CA GLU A 142 8.63 4.91 -0.22
C GLU A 142 9.21 6.27 -0.64
N THR A 143 10.44 6.58 -0.21
CA THR A 143 11.10 7.85 -0.52
C THR A 143 11.43 7.95 -2.00
N ASP A 144 12.00 6.90 -2.58
CA ASP A 144 12.34 6.82 -4.00
C ASP A 144 11.07 6.85 -4.86
N PHE A 145 10.02 6.15 -4.42
CA PHE A 145 8.73 6.18 -5.12
C PHE A 145 8.13 7.57 -5.19
N ILE A 146 8.19 8.32 -4.09
CA ILE A 146 7.70 9.70 -4.05
C ILE A 146 8.60 10.64 -4.81
N ALA A 147 9.92 10.44 -4.82
CA ALA A 147 10.82 11.22 -5.64
C ALA A 147 10.51 11.04 -7.15
N VAL A 148 10.25 9.80 -7.58
CA VAL A 148 9.81 9.50 -8.95
C VAL A 148 8.44 10.12 -9.23
N PHE A 149 7.48 9.97 -8.30
CA PHE A 149 6.14 10.49 -8.50
C PHE A 149 6.06 12.02 -8.44
N GLY A 150 6.88 12.67 -7.61
CA GLY A 150 7.01 14.11 -7.53
C GLY A 150 7.38 14.69 -8.90
N LYS A 151 8.24 14.01 -9.66
CA LYS A 151 8.55 14.41 -11.04
C LYS A 151 7.36 14.29 -12.00
N VAL A 152 6.27 13.60 -11.64
CA VAL A 152 5.04 13.48 -12.44
C VAL A 152 3.96 14.45 -11.98
N ASN A 153 3.86 14.72 -10.68
CA ASN A 153 2.89 15.68 -10.16
C ASN A 153 3.27 17.12 -10.58
N GLN A 154 2.33 17.86 -11.20
CA GLN A 154 2.62 19.20 -11.74
C GLN A 154 3.02 20.21 -10.65
N ASP A 155 2.39 20.15 -9.48
CA ASP A 155 2.70 21.05 -8.35
C ASP A 155 4.08 20.74 -7.79
N PHE A 156 4.41 19.46 -7.63
CA PHE A 156 5.76 19.03 -7.27
C PHE A 156 6.79 19.43 -8.32
N ARG A 157 6.50 19.24 -9.62
CA ARG A 157 7.38 19.66 -10.70
C ARG A 157 7.59 21.16 -10.73
N ARG A 158 6.57 21.95 -10.41
CA ARG A 158 6.69 23.41 -10.30
C ARG A 158 7.59 23.77 -9.12
N LEU A 159 7.28 23.28 -7.92
CA LEU A 159 8.06 23.56 -6.70
C LEU A 159 9.49 23.05 -6.80
N SER A 160 9.71 21.85 -7.36
CA SER A 160 11.04 21.30 -7.62
C SER A 160 11.84 22.19 -8.57
N ARG A 161 11.24 22.66 -9.68
CA ARG A 161 11.92 23.57 -10.62
C ARG A 161 12.23 24.91 -10.00
N GLU A 162 11.34 25.45 -9.18
CA GLU A 162 11.59 26.67 -8.42
C GLU A 162 12.77 26.46 -7.47
N LEU A 163 12.78 25.38 -6.69
CA LEU A 163 13.89 25.02 -5.79
C LEU A 163 15.20 24.77 -6.54
N ASP A 164 15.17 24.13 -7.70
CA ASP A 164 16.36 23.87 -8.52
C ASP A 164 16.89 25.17 -9.14
N ASP A 165 16.01 26.08 -9.58
CA ASP A 165 16.39 27.43 -10.02
C ASP A 165 17.03 28.22 -8.87
N PHE A 166 16.48 28.14 -7.66
CA PHE A 166 17.11 28.70 -6.46
C PHE A 166 18.50 28.09 -6.19
N LYS A 167 18.60 26.76 -6.18
CA LYS A 167 19.88 26.04 -5.97
C LYS A 167 20.91 26.42 -7.01
N SER A 168 20.53 26.48 -8.29
CA SER A 168 21.47 26.81 -9.38
C SER A 168 22.09 28.20 -9.27
N LYS A 169 21.41 29.13 -8.58
CA LYS A 169 21.92 30.49 -8.32
C LYS A 169 22.85 30.57 -7.11
N LEU A 170 22.77 29.60 -6.21
CA LEU A 170 23.46 29.57 -4.92
C LEU A 170 24.58 28.54 -4.84
N VAL A 171 24.46 27.46 -5.59
CA VAL A 171 25.41 26.36 -5.65
C VAL A 171 26.40 26.66 -6.76
N LYS A 172 27.54 27.23 -6.39
CA LYS A 172 28.70 27.43 -7.27
C LYS A 172 29.83 26.44 -7.00
N SER A 173 29.78 25.79 -5.85
CA SER A 173 30.76 24.79 -5.42
C SER A 173 30.08 23.52 -4.88
N GLU A 174 30.85 22.45 -4.77
CA GLU A 174 30.39 21.18 -4.21
C GLU A 174 30.07 21.30 -2.70
N ASP A 175 30.76 22.17 -1.98
CA ASP A 175 30.51 22.46 -0.57
C ASP A 175 29.13 23.11 -0.35
N ASP A 176 28.65 23.90 -1.31
CA ASP A 176 27.34 24.54 -1.29
C ASP A 176 26.23 23.49 -1.41
N LEU A 177 26.49 22.49 -2.26
CA LEU A 177 25.59 21.38 -2.53
C LEU A 177 25.49 20.46 -1.29
N ILE A 178 26.62 20.24 -0.60
CA ILE A 178 26.67 19.54 0.69
C ILE A 178 25.85 20.31 1.73
N LEU A 179 26.08 21.62 1.87
CA LEU A 179 25.31 22.45 2.78
C LEU A 179 23.81 22.31 2.50
N PHE A 180 23.36 22.51 1.26
CA PHE A 180 21.95 22.37 0.88
C PHE A 180 21.36 21.00 1.25
N ARG A 181 22.10 19.91 0.99
CA ARG A 181 21.66 18.57 1.39
C ARG A 181 21.53 18.42 2.90
N GLU A 182 22.45 18.99 3.68
CA GLU A 182 22.34 18.98 5.13
C GLU A 182 21.09 19.74 5.61
N LEU A 183 20.71 20.85 4.95
CA LEU A 183 19.48 21.59 5.26
C LEU A 183 18.25 20.74 4.99
N GLU A 184 18.20 20.12 3.81
CA GLU A 184 17.09 19.26 3.41
C GLU A 184 16.95 18.08 4.37
N LEU A 185 18.07 17.48 4.77
CA LEU A 185 18.13 16.38 5.74
C LEU A 185 17.69 16.81 7.14
N LEU A 186 18.14 17.96 7.65
CA LEU A 186 17.72 18.48 8.97
C LEU A 186 16.22 18.75 9.01
N TYR A 187 15.67 19.23 7.91
CA TYR A 187 14.25 19.49 7.79
C TYR A 187 13.41 18.21 7.63
N LEU A 188 13.88 17.28 6.79
CA LEU A 188 13.32 15.94 6.63
C LEU A 188 13.25 15.18 7.96
N ARG A 189 14.30 15.31 8.79
CA ARG A 189 14.31 14.74 10.14
C ARG A 189 13.16 15.27 10.98
N LYS A 190 12.92 16.59 11.00
CA LYS A 190 11.78 17.16 11.72
C LYS A 190 10.43 16.62 11.22
N SER A 191 10.22 16.45 9.91
CA SER A 191 8.96 15.91 9.40
C SER A 191 8.71 14.46 9.85
N HIS A 192 9.76 13.63 9.90
CA HIS A 192 9.67 12.24 10.36
C HIS A 192 9.67 12.10 11.90
N GLU A 193 10.27 13.04 12.62
CA GLU A 193 10.43 13.01 14.08
C GLU A 193 9.22 13.53 14.86
N SER A 194 8.10 13.86 14.20
CA SER A 194 6.83 14.12 14.91
C SER A 194 6.35 12.93 15.76
N ASP A 195 6.90 11.73 15.54
CA ASP A 195 6.71 10.53 16.37
C ASP A 195 7.77 10.32 17.48
N MET A 196 8.88 11.07 17.50
CA MET A 196 9.91 11.00 18.55
C MET A 196 10.11 12.36 19.23
N GLN A 197 9.73 12.46 20.50
CA GLN A 197 9.75 13.65 21.38
C GLN A 197 11.14 14.30 21.62
N LEU A 198 12.17 13.99 20.82
CA LEU A 198 13.56 14.33 21.09
C LEU A 198 14.03 15.65 20.46
N TYR A 199 13.29 16.23 19.52
CA TYR A 199 13.67 17.49 18.87
C TYR A 199 12.71 18.62 19.26
N SER A 200 13.17 19.56 20.08
CA SER A 200 12.34 20.70 20.51
C SER A 200 12.15 21.71 19.38
N GLU A 201 10.99 22.37 19.34
CA GLU A 201 10.70 23.46 18.39
C GLU A 201 11.76 24.57 18.44
N ALA A 202 12.35 24.80 19.62
CA ALA A 202 13.44 25.73 19.84
C ALA A 202 14.73 25.33 19.12
N GLN A 203 15.12 24.05 19.16
CA GLN A 203 16.30 23.54 18.46
C GLN A 203 16.14 23.68 16.94
N PHE A 204 14.95 23.39 16.40
CA PHE A 204 14.68 23.58 14.99
C PHE A 204 14.74 25.05 14.56
N LYS A 205 14.10 25.96 15.32
CA LYS A 205 14.16 27.41 15.06
C LYS A 205 15.61 27.91 15.09
N HIS A 206 16.42 27.41 16.03
CA HIS A 206 17.83 27.73 16.10
C HIS A 206 18.59 27.25 14.86
N SER A 207 18.39 25.98 14.44
CA SER A 207 19.00 25.43 13.23
C SER A 207 18.62 26.25 11.99
N LEU A 208 17.35 26.62 11.81
CA LEU A 208 16.89 27.47 10.70
C LEU A 208 17.51 28.87 10.71
N ASN A 209 17.69 29.48 11.88
CA ASN A 209 18.30 30.80 11.97
C ASN A 209 19.81 30.77 11.64
N GLU A 210 20.53 29.75 12.09
CA GLU A 210 21.94 29.54 11.70
C GLU A 210 22.07 29.33 10.20
N LEU A 211 21.19 28.53 9.64
CA LEU A 211 21.01 28.33 8.21
C LEU A 211 20.85 29.64 7.42
N ARG A 212 19.91 30.46 7.87
CA ARG A 212 19.62 31.76 7.27
C ARG A 212 20.87 32.64 7.29
N ARG A 213 21.59 32.64 8.41
CA ARG A 213 22.86 33.36 8.57
C ARG A 213 23.91 32.88 7.56
N ILE A 214 24.08 31.56 7.39
CA ILE A 214 25.05 30.99 6.45
C ILE A 214 24.72 31.39 5.00
N ILE A 215 23.45 31.26 4.59
CA ILE A 215 23.02 31.60 3.22
C ILE A 215 23.24 33.10 2.93
N VAL A 216 22.81 33.97 3.85
CA VAL A 216 22.99 35.43 3.72
C VAL A 216 24.46 35.80 3.62
N ASN A 217 25.31 35.25 4.50
CA ASN A 217 26.75 35.51 4.46
C ASN A 217 27.36 35.10 3.12
N LYS A 218 26.98 33.93 2.60
CA LYS A 218 27.49 33.44 1.32
C LYS A 218 27.08 34.31 0.13
N ILE A 219 25.82 34.75 0.08
CA ILE A 219 25.33 35.68 -0.94
C ILE A 219 26.16 36.97 -0.94
N ASN A 220 26.45 37.49 0.26
CA ASN A 220 27.22 38.72 0.44
C ASN A 220 28.71 38.54 0.06
N GLU A 221 29.35 37.47 0.53
CA GLU A 221 30.76 37.17 0.26
C GLU A 221 31.03 36.96 -1.23
N GLU A 222 30.15 36.20 -1.91
CA GLU A 222 30.32 35.88 -3.32
C GLU A 222 29.72 36.91 -4.28
N LYS A 223 29.14 38.01 -3.75
CA LYS A 223 28.46 39.06 -4.51
C LYS A 223 27.45 38.49 -5.52
N ILE A 224 26.67 37.50 -5.09
CA ILE A 224 25.63 36.89 -5.94
C ILE A 224 24.62 37.98 -6.29
N ASN A 225 24.43 38.24 -7.57
CA ASN A 225 23.46 39.23 -8.04
C ASN A 225 22.03 38.67 -7.91
N VAL A 226 21.44 38.85 -6.72
CA VAL A 226 20.04 38.55 -6.44
C VAL A 226 19.19 39.80 -6.64
N LYS A 227 18.01 39.65 -7.24
CA LYS A 227 17.07 40.78 -7.47
C LYS A 227 16.45 41.33 -6.18
N ALA A 228 16.43 40.51 -5.12
CA ALA A 228 15.89 40.81 -3.80
C ALA A 228 17.04 40.95 -2.79
N SER A 229 16.75 41.47 -1.58
CA SER A 229 17.75 41.42 -0.49
C SER A 229 18.15 39.97 -0.17
N PRO A 230 19.39 39.70 0.29
CA PRO A 230 19.81 38.35 0.69
C PRO A 230 18.86 37.71 1.69
N GLU A 231 18.32 38.48 2.63
CA GLU A 231 17.35 38.04 3.63
C GLU A 231 16.01 37.65 3.00
N GLU A 232 15.45 38.50 2.12
CA GLU A 232 14.19 38.23 1.42
C GLU A 232 14.32 37.04 0.47
N PHE A 233 15.45 36.90 -0.20
CA PHE A 233 15.74 35.75 -1.06
C PHE A 233 15.80 34.45 -0.24
N THR A 234 16.44 34.49 0.93
CA THR A 234 16.53 33.34 1.84
C THR A 234 15.16 32.96 2.41
N ASP A 235 14.37 33.95 2.82
CA ASP A 235 13.01 33.72 3.34
C ASP A 235 12.10 33.10 2.26
N ASN A 236 12.19 33.56 1.02
CA ASN A 236 11.43 32.99 -0.11
C ASN A 236 11.86 31.54 -0.42
N TYR A 237 13.17 31.24 -0.36
CA TYR A 237 13.65 29.85 -0.49
C TYR A 237 13.07 28.95 0.60
N LEU A 238 13.15 29.36 1.86
CA LEU A 238 12.62 28.60 2.99
C LEU A 238 11.11 28.41 2.89
N GLU A 239 10.36 29.41 2.44
CA GLU A 239 8.91 29.31 2.23
C GLU A 239 8.57 28.28 1.14
N ASN A 240 9.25 28.32 -0.01
CA ASN A 240 9.00 27.36 -1.10
C ASN A 240 9.44 25.94 -0.71
N PHE A 241 10.52 25.82 0.06
CA PHE A 241 10.96 24.54 0.59
C PHE A 241 9.95 23.96 1.60
N GLN A 242 9.39 24.78 2.50
CA GLN A 242 8.29 24.37 3.38
C GLN A 242 7.09 23.88 2.58
N LYS A 243 6.65 24.62 1.54
CA LYS A 243 5.54 24.20 0.67
C LYS A 243 5.81 22.85 -0.01
N TYR A 244 7.05 22.62 -0.46
CA TYR A 244 7.47 21.35 -1.05
C TYR A 244 7.36 20.20 -0.04
N VAL A 245 7.84 20.42 1.19
CA VAL A 245 7.78 19.41 2.26
C VAL A 245 6.33 19.13 2.67
N ASP A 246 5.50 20.16 2.84
CA ASP A 246 4.07 19.98 3.17
C ASP A 246 3.34 19.17 2.09
N LEU A 247 3.65 19.43 0.82
CA LEU A 247 3.08 18.68 -0.29
C LEU A 247 3.58 17.23 -0.30
N ARG A 248 4.86 16.99 -0.02
CA ARG A 248 5.44 15.65 0.12
C ARG A 248 4.77 14.86 1.24
N ASP A 249 4.65 15.46 2.41
CA ASP A 249 4.08 14.81 3.60
C ASP A 249 2.59 14.54 3.39
N LYS A 250 1.88 15.44 2.72
CA LYS A 250 0.50 15.18 2.30
C LYS A 250 0.40 14.00 1.33
N LEU A 251 1.31 13.89 0.35
CA LEU A 251 1.33 12.75 -0.57
C LEU A 251 1.66 11.44 0.15
N LEU A 252 2.60 11.44 1.11
CA LEU A 252 2.89 10.30 1.98
C LEU A 252 1.64 9.84 2.73
N GLN A 253 0.97 10.77 3.39
CA GLN A 253 -0.27 10.49 4.13
C GLN A 253 -1.38 9.98 3.21
N ASP A 254 -1.53 10.57 2.03
CA ASP A 254 -2.50 10.12 1.04
C ASP A 254 -2.15 8.73 0.49
N LEU A 255 -0.87 8.45 0.25
CA LEU A 255 -0.38 7.14 -0.19
C LEU A 255 -0.67 6.08 0.88
N ASP A 256 -0.25 6.29 2.13
CA ASP A 256 -0.48 5.35 3.23
C ASP A 256 -1.99 5.13 3.46
N ARG A 257 -2.79 6.21 3.45
CA ARG A 257 -4.25 6.11 3.53
C ARG A 257 -4.82 5.22 2.42
N ASN A 258 -4.39 5.41 1.17
CA ASN A 258 -4.88 4.61 0.04
C ASN A 258 -4.34 3.17 0.08
N LEU A 259 -3.10 2.94 0.51
CA LEU A 259 -2.56 1.61 0.75
C LEU A 259 -3.41 0.88 1.79
N ASN A 260 -3.71 1.52 2.92
CA ASN A 260 -4.57 0.96 3.95
C ASN A 260 -6.00 0.71 3.44
N LEU A 261 -6.54 1.56 2.55
CA LEU A 261 -7.83 1.27 1.89
C LEU A 261 -7.76 0.01 1.03
N VAL A 262 -6.69 -0.17 0.24
CA VAL A 262 -6.50 -1.37 -0.59
C VAL A 262 -6.30 -2.61 0.29
N LEU A 263 -5.50 -2.54 1.34
CA LEU A 263 -5.22 -3.66 2.24
C LEU A 263 -6.43 -4.08 3.08
N ASN A 264 -7.23 -3.11 3.54
CA ASN A 264 -8.44 -3.40 4.34
C ASN A 264 -9.67 -3.75 3.48
N SER A 265 -9.53 -3.73 2.15
CA SER A 265 -10.61 -4.09 1.24
C SER A 265 -10.57 -5.58 0.87
N ASN A 266 -11.66 -6.09 0.30
CA ASN A 266 -11.74 -7.47 -0.19
C ASN A 266 -10.95 -7.73 -1.49
N LEU A 267 -10.10 -6.78 -1.89
CA LEU A 267 -9.27 -6.88 -3.08
C LEU A 267 -8.28 -8.05 -2.98
N GLY A 268 -7.90 -8.47 -1.78
CA GLY A 268 -7.05 -9.63 -1.58
C GLY A 268 -5.57 -9.35 -1.86
N VAL A 269 -5.14 -8.13 -1.59
CA VAL A 269 -3.73 -7.74 -1.50
C VAL A 269 -3.29 -7.95 -0.05
N TYR A 270 -2.13 -8.57 0.12
CA TYR A 270 -1.48 -8.78 1.43
C TYR A 270 -0.19 -7.97 1.49
N ARG A 271 0.16 -7.47 2.68
CA ARG A 271 1.40 -6.72 2.97
C ARG A 271 2.17 -7.42 4.08
N PHE A 272 3.49 -7.46 3.95
CA PHE A 272 4.39 -7.78 5.05
C PHE A 272 5.67 -6.95 4.95
N TYR A 273 6.49 -6.97 6.01
CA TYR A 273 7.72 -6.17 6.07
C TYR A 273 8.95 -7.07 6.16
N TYR A 274 9.97 -6.77 5.36
CA TYR A 274 11.29 -7.38 5.40
C TYR A 274 12.35 -6.29 5.34
N LYS A 275 13.31 -6.30 6.30
CA LYS A 275 14.34 -5.25 6.44
C LYS A 275 13.76 -3.81 6.48
N SER A 276 12.61 -3.65 7.15
CA SER A 276 11.84 -2.39 7.23
C SER A 276 11.18 -1.92 5.94
N GLU A 277 11.29 -2.70 4.85
CA GLU A 277 10.66 -2.39 3.57
C GLU A 277 9.36 -3.20 3.38
N PRO A 278 8.30 -2.61 2.80
CA PRO A 278 7.05 -3.32 2.55
C PRO A 278 7.15 -4.19 1.29
N TYR A 279 6.61 -5.39 1.38
CA TYR A 279 6.41 -6.31 0.26
C TYR A 279 4.94 -6.66 0.15
N PHE A 280 4.48 -6.84 -1.09
CA PHE A 280 3.09 -7.12 -1.40
C PHE A 280 2.94 -8.39 -2.23
N PHE A 281 1.78 -9.05 -2.11
CA PHE A 281 1.35 -10.08 -3.05
C PHE A 281 -0.18 -10.12 -3.08
N HIS A 282 -0.75 -10.61 -4.17
CA HIS A 282 -2.18 -10.68 -4.41
C HIS A 282 -2.68 -12.13 -4.36
N LYS A 283 -3.88 -12.38 -3.83
CA LYS A 283 -4.46 -13.74 -3.69
C LYS A 283 -4.51 -14.56 -4.99
N SER A 284 -4.52 -13.90 -6.14
CA SER A 284 -4.58 -14.51 -7.48
C SER A 284 -3.24 -14.56 -8.19
N ASP A 285 -2.17 -14.09 -7.57
CA ASP A 285 -0.82 -14.18 -8.10
C ASP A 285 -0.20 -15.57 -7.79
N ASN A 286 1.01 -15.87 -8.26
CA ASN A 286 1.60 -17.19 -8.09
C ASN A 286 1.76 -17.57 -6.60
N VAL A 287 2.20 -16.61 -5.78
CA VAL A 287 2.42 -16.77 -4.34
C VAL A 287 1.09 -16.97 -3.63
N GLY A 288 0.15 -16.05 -3.83
CA GLY A 288 -1.17 -16.02 -3.22
C GLY A 288 -2.05 -17.18 -3.65
N SER A 289 -2.04 -17.57 -4.93
CA SER A 289 -2.81 -18.71 -5.45
C SER A 289 -2.33 -20.02 -4.82
N TYR A 290 -1.01 -20.23 -4.81
CA TYR A 290 -0.41 -21.41 -4.18
C TYR A 290 -0.72 -21.45 -2.67
N LEU A 291 -0.50 -20.32 -1.98
CA LEU A 291 -0.74 -20.19 -0.54
C LEU A 291 -2.22 -20.47 -0.20
N ASN A 292 -3.15 -19.84 -0.91
CA ASN A 292 -4.59 -20.03 -0.69
C ASN A 292 -5.02 -21.47 -0.89
N ARG A 293 -4.51 -22.14 -1.95
CA ARG A 293 -4.78 -23.55 -2.20
C ARG A 293 -4.28 -24.41 -1.05
N LYS A 294 -3.02 -24.21 -0.62
CA LYS A 294 -2.42 -25.00 0.46
C LYS A 294 -3.13 -24.82 1.79
N ILE A 295 -3.47 -23.59 2.16
CA ILE A 295 -4.26 -23.33 3.35
C ILE A 295 -5.62 -24.03 3.27
N ASN A 296 -6.33 -23.93 2.14
CA ASN A 296 -7.61 -24.58 1.96
C ASN A 296 -7.50 -26.11 2.11
N ASP A 297 -6.50 -26.73 1.46
CA ASP A 297 -6.28 -28.18 1.52
C ASP A 297 -6.03 -28.64 2.95
N MET A 298 -5.15 -27.93 3.68
CA MET A 298 -4.84 -28.27 5.08
C MET A 298 -6.02 -28.04 6.00
N LEU A 299 -6.77 -26.93 5.86
CA LEU A 299 -7.96 -26.67 6.67
C LEU A 299 -9.11 -27.64 6.37
N LEU A 300 -9.26 -28.10 5.12
CA LEU A 300 -10.20 -29.15 4.76
C LEU A 300 -9.83 -30.48 5.43
N ALA A 301 -8.55 -30.86 5.42
CA ALA A 301 -8.07 -32.04 6.14
C ALA A 301 -8.35 -31.92 7.65
N GLN A 302 -8.10 -30.76 8.24
CA GLN A 302 -8.44 -30.47 9.65
C GLN A 302 -9.94 -30.61 9.93
N LEU A 303 -10.80 -30.11 9.04
CA LEU A 303 -12.26 -30.25 9.18
C LEU A 303 -12.72 -31.71 9.07
N ILE A 304 -12.13 -32.49 8.18
CA ILE A 304 -12.40 -33.93 8.03
C ILE A 304 -11.99 -34.66 9.32
N ASN A 305 -10.77 -34.42 9.81
CA ASN A 305 -10.29 -35.03 11.05
C ASN A 305 -11.17 -34.66 12.24
N LYS A 306 -11.59 -33.39 12.35
CA LYS A 306 -12.55 -32.94 13.39
C LYS A 306 -13.84 -33.76 13.37
N LYS A 307 -14.37 -34.06 12.19
CA LYS A 307 -15.62 -34.82 12.02
C LYS A 307 -15.45 -36.32 12.29
N LEU A 308 -14.31 -36.89 11.94
CA LEU A 308 -14.05 -38.33 12.06
C LEU A 308 -13.55 -38.73 13.45
N PHE A 309 -12.64 -37.95 14.03
CA PHE A 309 -11.86 -38.31 15.22
C PHE A 309 -12.01 -37.33 16.39
N GLY A 310 -12.80 -36.26 16.22
CA GLY A 310 -12.90 -35.20 17.21
C GLY A 310 -11.68 -34.26 17.21
N LEU A 311 -11.47 -33.54 18.32
CA LEU A 311 -10.47 -32.46 18.40
C LEU A 311 -9.04 -32.93 18.70
N SER A 312 -8.83 -34.19 19.11
CA SER A 312 -7.53 -34.67 19.59
C SER A 312 -6.48 -34.89 18.50
N GLU A 313 -6.90 -35.01 17.24
CA GLU A 313 -6.01 -35.28 16.10
C GLU A 313 -5.81 -34.06 15.17
N MET A 314 -6.08 -32.86 15.69
CA MET A 314 -5.94 -31.63 14.92
C MET A 314 -4.54 -31.03 15.06
N ASN A 315 -3.95 -30.61 13.94
CA ASN A 315 -2.67 -29.91 13.98
C ASN A 315 -2.90 -28.47 14.43
N PRO A 316 -2.02 -27.91 15.29
CA PRO A 316 -2.04 -26.49 15.61
C PRO A 316 -1.97 -25.61 14.37
N LEU A 317 -2.79 -24.54 14.32
CA LEU A 317 -2.75 -23.58 13.21
C LEU A 317 -1.35 -22.98 12.98
N PRO A 318 -0.54 -22.68 14.03
CA PRO A 318 0.85 -22.29 13.84
C PRO A 318 1.74 -23.37 13.22
N GLN A 319 1.48 -24.66 13.51
CA GLN A 319 2.21 -25.73 12.85
C GLN A 319 1.88 -25.79 11.36
N ILE A 320 0.59 -25.67 11.01
CA ILE A 320 0.14 -25.59 9.61
C ILE A 320 0.83 -24.43 8.88
N ALA A 321 0.93 -23.25 9.52
CA ALA A 321 1.62 -22.10 8.93
C ALA A 321 3.11 -22.40 8.67
N ARG A 322 3.81 -23.02 9.63
CA ARG A 322 5.21 -23.42 9.49
C ARG A 322 5.41 -24.43 8.37
N ASP A 323 4.57 -25.46 8.31
CA ASP A 323 4.64 -26.50 7.27
C ASP A 323 4.44 -25.89 5.87
N ILE A 324 3.49 -24.96 5.72
CA ILE A 324 3.25 -24.26 4.45
C ILE A 324 4.45 -23.37 4.08
N ALA A 325 4.99 -22.60 5.03
CA ALA A 325 6.13 -21.72 4.76
C ALA A 325 7.37 -22.53 4.32
N GLU A 326 7.64 -23.64 4.99
CA GLU A 326 8.74 -24.55 4.63
C GLU A 326 8.55 -25.14 3.22
N GLU A 327 7.33 -25.59 2.89
CA GLU A 327 7.03 -26.08 1.53
C GLU A 327 7.22 -24.97 0.47
N MET A 328 6.84 -23.73 0.79
CA MET A 328 7.01 -22.59 -0.12
C MET A 328 8.48 -22.25 -0.37
N VAL A 329 9.36 -22.39 0.63
CA VAL A 329 10.82 -22.26 0.45
C VAL A 329 11.37 -23.40 -0.41
N ILE A 330 11.00 -24.65 -0.12
CA ILE A 330 11.44 -25.83 -0.88
C ILE A 330 11.07 -25.71 -2.36
N LYS A 331 9.92 -25.10 -2.65
CA LYS A 331 9.44 -24.86 -4.03
C LYS A 331 9.95 -23.57 -4.67
N HIS A 332 10.82 -22.83 -3.98
CA HIS A 332 11.35 -21.54 -4.43
C HIS A 332 10.26 -20.50 -4.74
N ILE A 333 9.12 -20.57 -4.03
CA ILE A 333 8.04 -19.57 -4.14
C ILE A 333 8.39 -18.35 -3.28
N ILE A 334 9.01 -18.58 -2.13
CA ILE A 334 9.61 -17.56 -1.27
C ILE A 334 11.05 -17.94 -0.95
N THR A 335 11.85 -16.97 -0.52
CA THR A 335 13.23 -17.22 -0.07
C THR A 335 13.27 -17.57 1.42
N GLU A 336 14.35 -18.24 1.84
CA GLU A 336 14.57 -18.55 3.26
C GLU A 336 14.65 -17.29 4.12
N GLU A 337 15.18 -16.19 3.56
CA GLU A 337 15.32 -14.91 4.25
C GLU A 337 13.98 -14.29 4.68
N ILE A 338 12.93 -14.48 3.88
CA ILE A 338 11.60 -13.93 4.17
C ILE A 338 10.68 -14.91 4.88
N LYS A 339 11.06 -16.19 5.02
CA LYS A 339 10.23 -17.25 5.61
C LYS A 339 9.58 -16.84 6.92
N HIS A 340 10.38 -16.38 7.88
CA HIS A 340 9.88 -16.01 9.21
C HIS A 340 8.90 -14.83 9.18
N LYS A 341 9.15 -13.82 8.34
CA LYS A 341 8.26 -12.66 8.19
C LYS A 341 6.97 -13.02 7.46
N PHE A 342 7.05 -14.01 6.59
CA PHE A 342 5.91 -14.50 5.83
C PHE A 342 4.96 -15.38 6.68
N LEU A 343 5.45 -15.99 7.77
CA LEU A 343 4.63 -16.80 8.69
C LEU A 343 3.45 -16.02 9.28
N ASP A 344 3.65 -14.75 9.64
CA ASP A 344 2.60 -13.91 10.21
C ASP A 344 1.43 -13.73 9.24
N VAL A 345 1.75 -13.53 7.95
CA VAL A 345 0.74 -13.41 6.89
C VAL A 345 0.02 -14.74 6.68
N ILE A 346 0.76 -15.85 6.64
CA ILE A 346 0.16 -17.19 6.48
C ILE A 346 -0.82 -17.45 7.63
N LEU A 347 -0.41 -17.15 8.86
CA LEU A 347 -1.25 -17.27 10.05
C LEU A 347 -2.52 -16.43 9.95
N GLU A 348 -2.42 -15.17 9.57
CA GLU A 348 -3.58 -14.27 9.39
C GLU A 348 -4.59 -14.84 8.38
N ILE A 349 -4.10 -15.36 7.26
CA ILE A 349 -4.93 -15.97 6.21
C ILE A 349 -5.57 -17.26 6.72
N ILE A 350 -4.81 -18.11 7.44
CA ILE A 350 -5.31 -19.34 8.06
C ILE A 350 -6.44 -19.02 9.03
N TYR A 351 -6.25 -18.06 9.94
CA TYR A 351 -7.27 -17.67 10.92
C TYR A 351 -8.54 -17.17 10.27
N THR A 352 -8.40 -16.30 9.27
CA THR A 352 -9.52 -15.75 8.50
C THR A 352 -10.32 -16.86 7.84
N LYS A 353 -9.65 -17.79 7.13
CA LYS A 353 -10.31 -18.91 6.45
C LYS A 353 -10.90 -19.94 7.41
N ALA A 354 -10.18 -20.29 8.47
CA ALA A 354 -10.66 -21.21 9.49
C ALA A 354 -11.97 -20.70 10.11
N SER A 355 -12.03 -19.40 10.43
CA SER A 355 -13.24 -18.76 10.94
C SER A 355 -14.41 -18.85 9.94
N GLN A 356 -14.15 -18.60 8.65
CA GLN A 356 -15.14 -18.72 7.57
C GLN A 356 -15.63 -20.16 7.37
N MET A 357 -14.78 -21.16 7.59
CA MET A 357 -15.11 -22.59 7.49
C MET A 357 -15.82 -23.15 8.75
N GLY A 358 -16.14 -22.31 9.73
CA GLY A 358 -16.78 -22.76 10.97
C GLY A 358 -15.84 -23.47 11.94
N LEU A 359 -14.52 -23.30 11.78
CA LEU A 359 -13.49 -23.82 12.70
C LEU A 359 -13.22 -22.84 13.87
N LYS A 360 -14.21 -22.04 14.26
CA LYS A 360 -14.07 -20.99 15.31
C LYS A 360 -13.59 -21.55 16.66
N ASP A 361 -14.03 -22.75 17.04
CA ASP A 361 -13.60 -23.39 18.29
C ASP A 361 -12.09 -23.68 18.31
N ILE A 362 -11.49 -23.92 17.15
CA ILE A 362 -10.06 -24.16 16.99
C ILE A 362 -9.33 -22.82 17.09
N VAL A 363 -9.82 -21.80 16.38
CA VAL A 363 -9.28 -20.43 16.47
C VAL A 363 -9.24 -19.96 17.92
N LEU A 364 -10.36 -20.04 18.66
CA LEU A 364 -10.45 -19.60 20.05
C LEU A 364 -9.60 -20.44 21.03
N LYS A 365 -9.43 -21.75 20.77
CA LYS A 365 -8.58 -22.61 21.61
C LYS A 365 -7.10 -22.33 21.37
N PHE A 366 -6.69 -22.04 20.14
CA PHE A 366 -5.29 -21.77 19.82
C PHE A 366 -4.85 -20.35 20.20
N ASP A 367 -5.76 -19.36 20.16
CA ASP A 367 -5.45 -17.96 20.49
C ASP A 367 -5.11 -17.75 21.98
N LEU A 368 -5.54 -18.66 22.87
CA LEU A 368 -5.36 -18.52 24.33
C LEU A 368 -4.61 -19.68 25.01
N LYS A 369 -4.56 -20.88 24.41
CA LYS A 369 -3.91 -22.05 25.04
C LYS A 369 -2.52 -22.37 24.51
N SER A 370 -2.14 -21.81 23.36
CA SER A 370 -0.80 -22.00 22.80
C SER A 370 0.20 -20.96 23.32
N ILE A 371 -0.25 -19.75 23.64
CA ILE A 371 0.59 -18.75 24.29
C ILE A 371 0.88 -19.21 25.72
N LYS A 372 2.12 -19.67 25.96
CA LYS A 372 2.62 -19.98 27.30
C LYS A 372 2.81 -18.71 28.12
N GLY A 373 3.12 -17.62 27.43
CA GLY A 373 3.25 -16.27 27.95
C GLY A 373 3.96 -15.39 26.91
N PHE A 374 4.54 -14.29 27.35
CA PHE A 374 5.31 -13.37 26.54
C PHE A 374 6.75 -13.31 27.05
N CYS A 375 7.70 -13.09 26.14
CA CYS A 375 9.11 -12.99 26.45
C CYS A 375 9.34 -11.87 27.47
N PRO A 376 10.03 -12.13 28.59
CA PRO A 376 10.32 -11.09 29.59
C PRO A 376 11.23 -9.98 29.06
N SER A 377 12.04 -10.26 28.03
CA SER A 377 12.99 -9.29 27.49
C SER A 377 12.39 -8.41 26.40
N CYS A 378 11.59 -8.97 25.48
CA CYS A 378 11.09 -8.23 24.32
C CYS A 378 9.56 -8.16 24.20
N GLY A 379 8.83 -8.79 25.11
CA GLY A 379 7.36 -8.82 25.11
C GLY A 379 6.73 -9.65 23.98
N GLU A 380 7.53 -10.37 23.17
CA GLU A 380 7.02 -11.16 22.06
C GLU A 380 6.34 -12.45 22.52
N ARG A 381 5.36 -12.93 21.76
CA ARG A 381 4.57 -14.13 22.13
C ARG A 381 5.42 -15.40 22.14
N ILE A 382 5.26 -16.22 23.18
CA ILE A 382 5.93 -17.53 23.32
C ILE A 382 4.90 -18.64 23.15
N LEU A 383 5.00 -19.38 22.04
CA LEU A 383 3.99 -20.35 21.59
C LEU A 383 4.26 -21.80 22.01
N THR A 384 5.50 -22.12 22.39
CA THR A 384 5.93 -23.49 22.73
C THR A 384 6.98 -23.46 23.85
N ASN A 385 7.36 -24.63 24.39
CA ASN A 385 8.53 -24.73 25.27
C ASN A 385 9.78 -24.49 24.42
N ILE A 386 10.18 -23.23 24.32
CA ILE A 386 11.43 -22.81 23.71
C ILE A 386 12.31 -22.25 24.81
N ASP A 387 13.54 -22.74 24.87
CA ASP A 387 14.53 -22.32 25.87
C ASP A 387 15.11 -20.93 25.52
N GLU A 388 14.81 -20.42 24.32
CA GLU A 388 15.26 -19.13 23.79
C GLU A 388 14.15 -18.43 23.00
N CYS A 389 14.07 -17.11 23.10
CA CYS A 389 13.13 -16.28 22.36
C CYS A 389 13.48 -16.26 20.87
N GLU A 390 12.57 -16.62 19.98
CA GLU A 390 12.82 -16.53 18.53
C GLU A 390 13.11 -15.10 18.05
N PHE A 391 12.63 -14.08 18.77
CA PHE A 391 12.79 -12.68 18.41
C PHE A 391 14.08 -12.06 18.95
N CYS A 392 14.28 -12.05 20.27
CA CYS A 392 15.46 -11.44 20.89
C CYS A 392 16.61 -12.42 21.18
N ARG A 393 16.40 -13.72 20.99
CA ARG A 393 17.35 -14.82 21.28
C ARG A 393 17.78 -14.95 22.75
N GLU A 394 17.16 -14.18 23.65
CA GLU A 394 17.38 -14.34 25.08
C GLU A 394 16.84 -15.68 25.56
N LYS A 395 17.55 -16.31 26.50
CA LYS A 395 17.08 -17.53 27.14
C LYS A 395 15.82 -17.26 27.94
N ILE A 396 14.84 -18.14 27.82
CA ILE A 396 13.55 -17.99 28.49
C ILE A 396 13.38 -19.14 29.47
N SER A 397 13.20 -18.80 30.74
CA SER A 397 12.61 -19.71 31.73
C SER A 397 11.09 -19.61 31.66
N MET A 398 10.41 -20.76 31.74
CA MET A 398 8.94 -20.81 31.77
C MET A 398 8.34 -20.05 32.98
N GLU A 399 9.10 -19.93 34.06
CA GLU A 399 8.72 -19.22 35.28
C GLU A 399 8.76 -17.69 35.11
N ASP A 400 9.57 -17.19 34.17
CA ASP A 400 9.80 -15.77 33.92
C ASP A 400 8.88 -15.21 32.83
N LEU A 401 8.04 -16.05 32.24
CA LEU A 401 7.12 -15.62 31.20
C LEU A 401 6.12 -14.59 31.74
N ILE A 402 5.99 -13.47 31.01
CA ILE A 402 4.95 -12.50 31.30
C ILE A 402 3.62 -13.13 30.89
N LEU A 403 2.65 -13.25 31.80
CA LEU A 403 1.34 -13.82 31.48
C LEU A 403 0.30 -12.75 31.13
N ASN A 404 0.57 -11.49 31.50
CA ASN A 404 -0.33 -10.37 31.27
C ASN A 404 0.01 -9.63 29.98
N ILE A 405 -0.96 -9.51 29.08
CA ILE A 405 -0.78 -8.83 27.79
C ILE A 405 -0.43 -7.33 27.92
N LYS A 406 -0.86 -6.64 28.98
CA LYS A 406 -0.53 -5.23 29.20
C LYS A 406 0.94 -5.07 29.56
N ASP A 407 1.46 -5.94 30.42
CA ASP A 407 2.86 -5.94 30.81
C ASP A 407 3.76 -6.33 29.62
N ALA A 408 3.33 -7.30 28.81
CA ALA A 408 4.03 -7.68 27.59
C ALA A 408 4.13 -6.52 26.59
N LYS A 409 3.03 -5.76 26.41
CA LYS A 409 3.03 -4.55 25.56
C LYS A 409 3.98 -3.48 26.08
N ARG A 410 4.03 -3.27 27.40
CA ARG A 410 4.96 -2.32 28.04
C ARG A 410 6.41 -2.74 27.78
N VAL A 411 6.75 -4.00 28.05
CA VAL A 411 8.10 -4.55 27.81
C VAL A 411 8.48 -4.48 26.34
N SER A 412 7.55 -4.77 25.42
CA SER A 412 7.82 -4.65 23.98
C SER A 412 8.10 -3.20 23.56
N ALA A 413 7.40 -2.23 24.14
CA ALA A 413 7.65 -0.82 23.88
C ALA A 413 9.01 -0.37 24.44
N GLU A 414 9.37 -0.80 25.65
CA GLU A 414 10.66 -0.54 26.29
C GLU A 414 11.81 -1.16 25.48
N PHE A 415 11.70 -2.44 25.12
CA PHE A 415 12.69 -3.15 24.30
C PHE A 415 12.91 -2.49 22.93
N LYS A 416 11.82 -2.04 22.29
CA LYS A 416 11.92 -1.27 21.04
C LYS A 416 12.64 0.04 21.30
N ALA A 417 12.24 0.83 22.30
CA ALA A 417 12.91 2.09 22.60
C ALA A 417 14.43 1.90 22.83
N GLU A 418 14.83 0.87 23.57
CA GLU A 418 16.24 0.56 23.83
C GLU A 418 17.00 0.12 22.56
N LYS A 419 16.45 -0.82 21.79
CA LYS A 419 17.08 -1.27 20.52
C LYS A 419 17.15 -0.17 19.46
N TYR A 420 16.20 0.75 19.45
CA TYR A 420 16.25 1.93 18.59
C TYR A 420 17.34 2.91 19.03
N VAL A 421 17.61 3.06 20.34
CA VAL A 421 18.73 3.89 20.83
C VAL A 421 20.10 3.24 20.54
N GLU A 422 20.19 1.91 20.62
CA GLU A 422 21.41 1.16 20.29
C GLU A 422 21.66 0.99 18.79
N SER A 423 20.69 1.35 17.94
CA SER A 423 20.86 1.28 16.49
C SER A 423 22.03 2.18 16.07
N PRO A 424 22.99 1.68 15.26
CA PRO A 424 24.11 2.46 14.73
C PRO A 424 23.70 3.80 14.10
N ILE A 425 22.46 3.85 13.59
CA ILE A 425 21.84 5.02 12.97
C ILE A 425 21.68 6.18 13.98
N ASN A 426 21.45 5.90 15.27
CA ASN A 426 21.17 6.90 16.29
C ASN A 426 22.39 7.31 17.14
N SER A 427 23.52 6.61 17.03
CA SER A 427 24.77 7.01 17.69
C SER A 427 25.39 8.29 17.11
N GLY A 428 24.94 8.74 15.94
CA GLY A 428 25.41 9.96 15.27
C GLY A 428 26.86 9.90 14.75
N ILE A 429 27.57 8.79 14.95
CA ILE A 429 28.97 8.65 14.52
C ILE A 429 29.01 7.86 13.22
N PHE A 430 29.00 8.60 12.11
CA PHE A 430 29.20 8.05 10.77
C PHE A 430 30.65 8.30 10.32
N THR A 431 31.14 7.44 9.44
CA THR A 431 32.38 7.63 8.68
C THR A 431 32.11 7.37 7.21
N ASN A 432 32.95 7.89 6.32
CA ASN A 432 32.88 7.52 4.91
C ASN A 432 33.57 6.17 4.71
N CYS A 433 32.92 5.26 3.98
CA CYS A 433 33.56 4.04 3.51
C CYS A 433 34.77 4.41 2.64
N PRO A 434 35.99 3.95 2.95
CA PRO A 434 37.18 4.33 2.20
C PRO A 434 37.18 3.81 0.75
N SER A 435 36.39 2.77 0.46
CA SER A 435 36.28 2.22 -0.89
C SER A 435 35.25 2.94 -1.77
N CYS A 436 34.09 3.32 -1.22
CA CYS A 436 32.99 3.83 -2.05
C CYS A 436 32.49 5.23 -1.65
N GLY A 437 33.08 5.86 -0.63
CA GLY A 437 32.75 7.22 -0.17
C GLY A 437 31.40 7.38 0.51
N LYS A 438 30.56 6.34 0.56
CA LYS A 438 29.23 6.41 1.19
C LYS A 438 29.35 6.46 2.72
N LEU A 439 28.50 7.28 3.34
CA LEU A 439 28.33 7.33 4.79
C LEU A 439 27.87 5.97 5.32
N VAL A 440 28.62 5.46 6.30
CA VAL A 440 28.38 4.20 6.99
C VAL A 440 28.53 4.43 8.49
N ALA A 441 27.79 3.69 9.31
CA ALA A 441 27.92 3.80 10.75
C ALA A 441 29.29 3.28 11.20
N LYS A 442 29.97 3.97 12.12
CA LYS A 442 31.33 3.61 12.56
C LYS A 442 31.39 2.25 13.29
N SER A 443 30.25 1.74 13.75
CA SER A 443 30.13 0.41 14.36
C SER A 443 30.01 -0.73 13.34
N TRP A 444 29.87 -0.44 12.05
CA TRP A 444 29.84 -1.46 11.01
C TRP A 444 31.26 -1.94 10.70
N THR A 445 31.42 -3.26 10.60
CA THR A 445 32.68 -3.90 10.19
C THR A 445 32.79 -4.06 8.67
N ILE A 446 31.67 -3.95 7.96
CA ILE A 446 31.57 -4.13 6.51
C ILE A 446 30.60 -3.08 5.95
N CYS A 447 30.99 -2.42 4.86
CA CYS A 447 30.15 -1.49 4.14
C CYS A 447 29.01 -2.25 3.45
N PRO A 448 27.72 -1.99 3.74
CA PRO A 448 26.62 -2.71 3.10
C PRO A 448 26.44 -2.34 1.62
N GLN A 449 27.12 -1.30 1.15
CA GLN A 449 27.00 -0.81 -0.21
C GLN A 449 28.03 -1.44 -1.15
N CYS A 450 29.21 -1.81 -0.66
CA CYS A 450 30.29 -2.36 -1.49
C CYS A 450 31.00 -3.58 -0.87
N ASN A 451 30.55 -4.08 0.28
CA ASN A 451 31.17 -5.16 1.06
C ASN A 451 32.63 -4.93 1.47
N HIS A 452 33.14 -3.71 1.36
CA HIS A 452 34.48 -3.36 1.85
C HIS A 452 34.53 -3.40 3.38
N LYS A 453 35.61 -3.94 3.94
CA LYS A 453 35.84 -3.97 5.39
C LYS A 453 36.15 -2.54 5.88
N LEU A 454 35.38 -2.04 6.84
CA LEU A 454 35.40 -0.64 7.29
C LEU A 454 36.45 -0.36 8.37
#